data_AF-A0A9E4CB91-F1
#
_entry.id   AF-A0A9E4CB91-F1
#
_cell.length_a   1.000
_cell.length_b   1.000
_cell.length_c   1.000
_cell.angle_alpha   90.00
_cell.angle_beta   90.00
_cell.angle_gamma   90.00
#
_symmetry.space_group_name_H-M   'P 1'
#
loop_
_entity.id
_entity.type
_entity.pdbx_description
1 polymer ?
#
loop_
_entity_poly.entity_id
_entity_poly.type
_entity_poly.pdbx_seq_one_letter_code
_entity_poly.pdbx_strand_id
1 'polypeptide(L)'
;MFATLRTRYQQHAGFLAIFVLAIAFRLLALLLFRPGGYIADAGDFEFYALWGEQTAKGYTTFVNLWTAYPPLFPAIMLPIFEWSSRIPPWVDPRLFFHLLFGLAVVLFESGNLILIYRLALKLGYPALGHLPFAIDTPPTAPPALLHPAIFYALLFTPVYTLLGWFEAMPLFCMLWGLDLLLSPQI
;
A
#
# COMPACT_ATOMS: atom_id res chain seq x y z
N MET A 1 13.30 -27.40 -12.67
CA MET A 1 12.71 -26.53 -11.62
C MET A 1 13.59 -25.31 -11.32
N PHE A 2 14.86 -25.49 -10.93
CA PHE A 2 15.77 -24.36 -10.61
C PHE A 2 16.06 -23.41 -11.78
N ALA A 3 16.22 -23.92 -13.00
CA ALA A 3 16.44 -23.08 -14.18
C ALA A 3 15.24 -22.16 -14.47
N THR A 4 14.01 -22.68 -14.39
CA THR A 4 12.77 -21.91 -14.60
C THR A 4 12.57 -20.81 -13.56
N LEU A 5 12.90 -21.10 -12.29
CA LEU A 5 12.86 -20.11 -11.21
C LEU A 5 13.89 -19.01 -11.42
N ARG A 6 15.10 -19.38 -11.84
CA ARG A 6 16.17 -18.42 -12.15
C ARG A 6 15.77 -17.47 -13.29
N THR A 7 15.20 -18.00 -14.36
CA THR A 7 14.74 -17.17 -15.50
C THR A 7 13.64 -16.20 -15.07
N ARG A 8 12.63 -16.66 -14.31
CA ARG A 8 11.58 -15.77 -13.78
C ARG A 8 12.12 -14.70 -12.84
N TYR A 9 13.07 -15.07 -11.97
CA TYR A 9 13.73 -14.13 -11.09
C TYR A 9 14.49 -13.06 -11.90
N GLN A 10 15.27 -13.46 -12.90
CA GLN A 10 15.99 -12.53 -13.76
C GLN A 10 15.06 -11.56 -14.51
N GLN A 11 13.89 -12.03 -14.95
CA GLN A 11 12.89 -11.20 -15.62
C GLN A 11 12.30 -10.12 -14.71
N HIS A 12 12.12 -10.41 -13.42
CA HIS A 12 11.47 -9.51 -12.47
C HIS A 12 12.43 -8.87 -11.45
N ALA A 13 13.74 -9.10 -11.57
CA ALA A 13 14.73 -8.67 -10.58
C ALA A 13 14.69 -7.16 -10.31
N GLY A 14 14.53 -6.34 -11.36
CA GLY A 14 14.40 -4.88 -11.20
C GLY A 14 13.17 -4.47 -10.40
N PHE A 15 12.02 -5.11 -10.65
CA PHE A 15 10.81 -4.89 -9.87
C PHE A 15 10.99 -5.33 -8.41
N LEU A 16 11.58 -6.51 -8.18
CA LEU A 16 11.83 -7.02 -6.83
C LEU A 16 12.72 -6.08 -6.01
N ALA A 17 13.74 -5.47 -6.63
CA ALA A 17 14.58 -4.48 -5.96
C ALA A 17 13.78 -3.25 -5.52
N ILE A 18 12.95 -2.68 -6.42
CA ILE A 18 12.07 -1.54 -6.10
C ILE A 18 11.06 -1.91 -5.01
N PHE A 19 10.46 -3.09 -5.11
CA PHE A 19 9.52 -3.61 -4.13
C PHE A 19 10.16 -3.70 -2.74
N VAL A 20 11.33 -4.33 -2.64
CA VAL A 20 12.04 -4.45 -1.36
C VAL A 20 12.41 -3.07 -0.79
N LEU A 21 12.89 -2.15 -1.64
CA LEU A 21 13.23 -0.79 -1.20
C LEU A 21 12.00 -0.02 -0.71
N ALA A 22 10.89 -0.08 -1.43
CA ALA A 22 9.65 0.61 -1.06
C ALA A 22 9.09 0.09 0.27
N ILE A 23 9.05 -1.25 0.45
CA ILE A 23 8.58 -1.86 1.69
C ILE A 23 9.55 -1.58 2.84
N ALA A 24 10.85 -1.66 2.63
CA ALA A 24 11.84 -1.33 3.66
C ALA A 24 11.71 0.14 4.11
N PHE A 25 11.61 1.08 3.16
CA PHE A 25 11.35 2.49 3.44
C PHE A 25 10.09 2.67 4.28
N ARG A 26 8.98 2.03 3.88
CA ARG A 26 7.70 2.15 4.57
C ARG A 26 7.73 1.60 5.99
N LEU A 27 8.34 0.44 6.19
CA LEU A 27 8.48 -0.17 7.51
C LEU A 27 9.35 0.69 8.43
N LEU A 28 10.43 1.26 7.90
CA LEU A 28 11.26 2.20 8.66
C LEU A 28 10.47 3.46 9.02
N ALA A 29 9.70 4.03 8.08
CA ALA A 29 8.86 5.19 8.36
C ALA A 29 7.83 4.91 9.47
N LEU A 30 7.20 3.73 9.45
CA LEU A 30 6.26 3.30 10.48
C LEU A 30 6.90 3.20 11.87
N LEU A 31 8.19 2.85 11.94
CA LEU A 31 8.95 2.77 13.20
C LEU A 31 9.51 4.14 13.64
N LEU A 32 9.85 5.02 12.70
CA LEU A 32 10.49 6.32 12.99
C LEU A 32 9.49 7.45 13.29
N PHE A 33 8.26 7.36 12.81
CA PHE A 33 7.23 8.36 13.06
C PHE A 33 6.49 8.09 14.37
N ARG A 34 6.00 9.16 15.00
CA ARG A 34 5.16 9.03 16.20
C ARG A 34 3.90 8.22 15.86
N PRO A 35 3.44 7.35 16.78
CA PRO A 35 3.67 7.33 18.22
C PRO A 35 4.84 6.43 18.67
N GLY A 36 5.64 5.90 17.73
CA GLY A 36 6.76 4.98 18.01
C GLY A 36 8.16 5.56 17.80
N GLY A 37 8.27 6.75 17.20
CA GLY A 37 9.55 7.39 16.98
C GLY A 37 9.56 8.88 17.31
N TYR A 38 10.43 9.63 16.61
CA TYR A 38 10.86 10.97 17.04
C TYR A 38 10.24 12.10 16.22
N ILE A 39 9.64 11.78 15.07
CA ILE A 39 9.12 12.76 14.12
C ILE A 39 7.60 12.83 14.28
N ALA A 40 7.07 14.04 14.49
CA ALA A 40 5.64 14.27 14.55
C ALA A 40 5.03 14.04 13.16
N ASP A 41 3.95 13.27 13.11
CA ASP A 41 3.08 13.21 11.95
C ASP A 41 1.75 13.91 12.28
N ALA A 42 1.02 14.29 11.23
CA ALA A 42 -0.37 14.73 11.31
C ALA A 42 -1.24 13.75 10.49
N GLY A 43 -0.99 12.46 10.67
CA GLY A 43 -1.69 11.40 9.97
C GLY A 43 -3.06 11.11 10.57
N ASP A 44 -3.90 10.44 9.80
CA ASP A 44 -5.26 10.06 10.20
C ASP A 44 -5.27 8.94 11.26
N PHE A 45 -4.11 8.36 11.60
CA PHE A 45 -4.04 7.31 12.61
C PHE A 45 -4.57 7.75 13.98
N GLU A 46 -4.34 9.00 14.38
CA GLU A 46 -4.91 9.54 15.62
C GLU A 46 -6.44 9.55 15.57
N PHE A 47 -7.00 10.00 14.45
CA PHE A 47 -8.44 10.03 14.24
C PHE A 47 -9.06 8.62 14.36
N TYR A 48 -8.42 7.58 13.78
CA TYR A 48 -8.95 6.21 13.88
C TYR A 48 -8.68 5.53 15.22
N ALA A 49 -7.63 5.90 15.94
CA ALA A 49 -7.47 5.47 17.33
C ALA A 49 -8.61 6.02 18.20
N LEU A 50 -8.90 7.32 18.08
CA LEU A 50 -10.02 7.97 18.77
C LEU A 50 -11.37 7.40 18.35
N TRP A 51 -11.52 6.98 17.10
CA TRP A 51 -12.68 6.21 16.65
C TRP A 51 -12.84 4.93 17.45
N GLY A 52 -11.78 4.11 17.51
CA GLY A 52 -11.80 2.85 18.23
C GLY A 52 -12.31 3.02 19.66
N GLU A 53 -11.90 4.07 20.36
CA GLU A 53 -12.38 4.40 21.70
C GLU A 53 -13.89 4.67 21.80
N GLN A 54 -14.54 5.13 20.72
CA GLN A 54 -15.98 5.35 20.71
C GLN A 54 -16.76 4.04 20.79
N THR A 55 -16.18 2.91 20.35
CA THR A 55 -16.85 1.60 20.46
C THR A 55 -17.11 1.20 21.90
N ALA A 56 -16.17 1.48 22.80
CA ALA A 56 -16.32 1.25 24.24
C ALA A 56 -17.42 2.13 24.87
N LYS A 57 -17.78 3.24 24.22
CA LYS A 57 -18.88 4.14 24.64
C LYS A 57 -20.24 3.73 24.06
N GLY A 58 -20.30 2.64 23.30
CA GLY A 58 -21.54 2.14 22.67
C GLY A 58 -21.80 2.68 21.27
N TYR A 59 -20.85 3.39 20.65
CA TYR A 59 -20.98 3.77 19.24
C TYR A 59 -20.66 2.59 18.31
N THR A 60 -21.54 2.37 17.35
CA THR A 60 -21.49 1.31 16.34
C THR A 60 -21.41 1.93 14.95
N THR A 61 -20.34 1.58 14.22
CA THR A 61 -20.08 2.05 12.86
C THR A 61 -21.26 1.73 11.93
N PHE A 62 -21.63 2.69 11.09
CA PHE A 62 -22.76 2.63 10.14
C PHE A 62 -24.16 2.56 10.77
N VAL A 63 -24.27 2.62 12.09
CA VAL A 63 -25.56 2.71 12.79
C VAL A 63 -25.72 4.10 13.39
N ASN A 64 -24.83 4.47 14.31
CA ASN A 64 -24.86 5.76 15.00
C ASN A 64 -23.53 6.54 14.85
N LEU A 65 -22.57 5.99 14.10
CA LEU A 65 -21.29 6.61 13.80
C LEU A 65 -20.97 6.49 12.31
N TRP A 66 -20.82 7.63 11.63
CA TRP A 66 -20.60 7.72 10.18
C TRP A 66 -19.13 7.78 9.81
N THR A 67 -18.72 7.04 8.77
CA THR A 67 -17.33 6.99 8.25
C THR A 67 -17.23 7.45 6.80
N ALA A 68 -16.08 8.04 6.45
CA ALA A 68 -15.75 8.33 5.06
C ALA A 68 -15.29 7.08 4.29
N TYR A 69 -14.74 6.07 4.97
CA TYR A 69 -14.22 4.87 4.31
C TYR A 69 -15.29 3.77 4.19
N PRO A 70 -15.24 2.94 3.14
CA PRO A 70 -16.21 1.85 2.93
C PRO A 70 -16.12 0.78 4.03
N PRO A 71 -17.14 -0.08 4.20
CA PRO A 71 -17.27 -1.01 5.33
C PRO A 71 -16.08 -1.92 5.61
N LEU A 72 -15.30 -2.27 4.59
CA LEU A 72 -14.10 -3.10 4.75
C LEU A 72 -13.06 -2.42 5.65
N PHE A 73 -12.93 -1.10 5.59
CA PHE A 73 -11.96 -0.36 6.39
C PHE A 73 -12.22 -0.48 7.89
N PRO A 74 -13.39 -0.08 8.45
CA PRO A 74 -13.66 -0.26 9.86
C PRO A 74 -13.75 -1.73 10.27
N ALA A 75 -14.12 -2.64 9.36
CA ALA A 75 -14.09 -4.09 9.62
C ALA A 75 -12.68 -4.63 9.89
N ILE A 76 -11.63 -3.99 9.35
CA ILE A 76 -10.22 -4.32 9.63
C ILE A 76 -9.70 -3.50 10.81
N MET A 77 -9.97 -2.19 10.81
CA MET A 77 -9.45 -1.24 11.79
C MET A 77 -9.94 -1.54 13.22
N LEU A 78 -11.23 -1.82 13.41
CA LEU A 78 -11.80 -2.02 14.76
C LEU A 78 -11.28 -3.27 15.47
N PRO A 79 -11.20 -4.46 14.85
CA PRO A 79 -10.54 -5.61 15.48
C PRO A 79 -9.07 -5.36 15.81
N ILE A 80 -8.34 -4.65 14.93
CA ILE A 80 -6.95 -4.27 15.20
C ILE A 80 -6.86 -3.33 16.41
N PHE A 81 -7.77 -2.35 16.51
CA PHE A 81 -7.87 -1.50 17.68
C PHE A 81 -8.11 -2.31 18.95
N GLU A 82 -9.09 -3.23 18.93
CA GLU A 82 -9.39 -4.11 20.06
C GLU A 82 -8.20 -4.97 20.47
N TRP A 83 -7.45 -5.53 19.51
CA TRP A 83 -6.25 -6.31 19.83
C TRP A 83 -5.13 -5.43 20.38
N SER A 84 -4.95 -4.23 19.81
CA SER A 84 -3.93 -3.29 20.26
C SER A 84 -4.18 -2.80 21.69
N SER A 85 -5.43 -2.60 22.10
CA SER A 85 -5.79 -2.10 23.43
C SER A 85 -5.59 -3.14 24.54
N ARG A 86 -5.45 -4.42 24.18
CA ARG A 86 -5.08 -5.50 25.11
C ARG A 86 -3.58 -5.55 25.40
N ILE A 87 -2.76 -4.86 24.61
CA ILE A 87 -1.31 -4.77 24.82
C ILE A 87 -1.05 -3.61 25.79
N PRO A 88 -0.33 -3.81 26.91
CA PRO A 88 -0.02 -2.73 27.83
C PRO A 88 0.66 -1.56 27.09
N PRO A 89 0.24 -0.31 27.34
CA PRO A 89 0.82 0.85 26.67
C PRO A 89 2.31 0.97 27.01
N TRP A 90 3.10 1.45 26.04
CA TRP A 90 4.52 1.75 26.26
C TRP A 90 4.71 3.25 26.49
N VAL A 91 5.29 3.98 25.53
CA VAL A 91 5.52 5.44 25.66
C VAL A 91 4.26 6.21 25.29
N ASP A 92 3.66 5.85 24.15
CA ASP A 92 2.38 6.40 23.69
C ASP A 92 1.36 5.25 23.65
N PRO A 93 0.15 5.42 24.21
CA PRO A 93 -0.87 4.38 24.24
C PRO A 93 -1.35 3.95 22.85
N ARG A 94 -1.14 4.79 21.83
CA ARG A 94 -1.54 4.51 20.45
C ARG A 94 -0.50 3.71 19.67
N LEU A 95 0.68 3.45 20.25
CA LEU A 95 1.80 2.80 19.58
C LEU A 95 1.40 1.50 18.90
N PHE A 96 0.81 0.57 19.65
CA PHE A 96 0.49 -0.76 19.12
C PHE A 96 -0.62 -0.69 18.06
N PHE A 97 -1.58 0.23 18.21
CA PHE A 97 -2.57 0.47 17.17
C PHE A 97 -1.91 0.93 15.88
N HIS A 98 -1.03 1.94 15.94
CA HIS A 98 -0.34 2.47 14.77
C HIS A 98 0.53 1.40 14.10
N LEU A 99 1.28 0.62 14.87
CA LEU A 99 2.13 -0.45 14.32
C LEU A 99 1.29 -1.54 13.66
N LEU A 100 0.30 -2.10 14.35
CA LEU A 100 -0.50 -3.21 13.81
C LEU A 100 -1.32 -2.75 12.61
N PHE A 101 -1.93 -1.57 12.69
CA PHE A 101 -2.73 -1.04 11.61
C PHE A 101 -1.86 -0.62 10.42
N GLY A 102 -0.72 0.04 10.67
CA GLY A 102 0.25 0.38 9.64
C GLY A 102 0.77 -0.85 8.90
N LEU A 103 1.07 -1.94 9.62
CA LEU A 103 1.45 -3.22 9.00
C LEU A 103 0.33 -3.81 8.13
N ALA A 104 -0.93 -3.69 8.54
CA ALA A 104 -2.06 -4.10 7.70
C ALA A 104 -2.15 -3.25 6.42
N VAL A 105 -1.93 -1.94 6.53
CA VAL A 105 -1.93 -1.01 5.39
C VAL A 105 -0.79 -1.32 4.41
N VAL A 106 0.41 -1.66 4.91
CA VAL A 106 1.57 -2.10 4.09
C VAL A 106 1.22 -3.25 3.16
N LEU A 107 0.30 -4.15 3.53
CA LEU A 107 -0.17 -5.22 2.65
C LEU A 107 -0.90 -4.67 1.42
N PHE A 108 -1.74 -3.66 1.59
CA PHE A 108 -2.44 -2.99 0.48
C PHE A 108 -1.47 -2.21 -0.39
N GLU A 109 -0.50 -1.51 0.21
CA GLU A 109 0.55 -0.79 -0.50
C GLU A 109 1.43 -1.74 -1.32
N SER A 110 1.79 -2.90 -0.76
CA SER A 110 2.46 -3.98 -1.47
C SER A 110 1.64 -4.46 -2.67
N GLY A 111 0.35 -4.67 -2.44
CA GLY A 111 -0.62 -5.03 -3.47
C GLY A 111 -0.69 -4.01 -4.59
N ASN A 112 -0.70 -2.70 -4.27
CA ASN A 112 -0.71 -1.62 -5.25
C ASN A 112 0.51 -1.70 -6.16
N LEU A 113 1.71 -1.84 -5.59
CA LEU A 113 2.94 -1.91 -6.35
C LEU A 113 2.99 -3.14 -7.26
N ILE A 114 2.52 -4.30 -6.77
CA ILE A 114 2.40 -5.54 -7.55
C ILE A 114 1.39 -5.38 -8.70
N LEU A 115 0.21 -4.82 -8.42
CA LEU A 115 -0.86 -4.64 -9.40
C LEU A 115 -0.46 -3.63 -10.47
N ILE A 116 0.17 -2.51 -10.10
CA ILE A 116 0.71 -1.53 -11.06
C ILE A 116 1.70 -2.19 -12.00
N TYR A 117 2.65 -2.97 -11.46
CA TYR A 117 3.62 -3.68 -12.28
C TYR A 117 2.96 -4.71 -13.20
N ARG A 118 2.02 -5.51 -12.67
CA ARG A 118 1.28 -6.51 -13.44
C ARG A 118 0.42 -5.88 -14.55
N LEU A 119 -0.26 -4.79 -14.26
CA LEU A 119 -1.03 -4.01 -15.23
C LEU A 119 -0.12 -3.42 -16.31
N ALA A 120 1.05 -2.90 -15.93
CA ALA A 120 2.05 -2.43 -16.89
C ALA A 120 2.54 -3.55 -17.82
N LEU A 121 2.74 -4.77 -17.30
CA LEU A 121 3.06 -5.93 -18.13
C LEU A 121 1.92 -6.31 -19.09
N LYS A 122 0.66 -6.33 -18.59
CA LYS A 122 -0.53 -6.65 -19.38
C LYS A 122 -0.77 -5.65 -20.52
N LEU A 123 -0.63 -4.36 -20.23
CA LEU A 123 -0.87 -3.26 -21.18
C LEU A 123 0.35 -3.02 -22.10
N GLY A 124 1.57 -3.22 -21.59
CA GLY A 124 2.80 -2.93 -22.32
C GLY A 124 3.16 -3.96 -23.38
N TYR A 125 2.73 -5.22 -23.25
CA TYR A 125 3.04 -6.26 -24.24
C TYR A 125 2.31 -6.08 -25.60
N PRO A 126 1.11 -5.48 -25.68
CA PRO A 126 0.48 -5.13 -26.97
C PRO A 126 0.52 -3.63 -27.36
N ALA A 127 0.60 -2.68 -26.42
CA ALA A 127 0.34 -1.26 -26.71
C ALA A 127 1.57 -0.42 -27.13
N LEU A 128 2.80 -0.83 -26.79
CA LEU A 128 4.01 -0.08 -27.12
C LEU A 128 4.35 -0.08 -28.62
N GLY A 129 3.75 -0.97 -29.41
CA GLY A 129 3.89 -0.97 -30.87
C GLY A 129 3.04 0.06 -31.60
N HIS A 130 2.09 0.74 -30.94
CA HIS A 130 1.08 1.60 -31.60
C HIS A 130 0.99 3.03 -31.04
N LEU A 131 1.80 3.39 -30.05
CA LEU A 131 1.84 4.77 -29.54
C LEU A 131 2.79 5.63 -30.39
N PRO A 132 2.36 6.81 -30.88
CA PRO A 132 3.16 7.71 -31.72
C PRO A 132 4.33 8.39 -30.98
N PHE A 133 4.51 8.08 -29.69
CA PHE A 133 5.61 8.51 -28.84
C PHE A 133 6.43 7.32 -28.33
N ALA A 134 6.67 6.32 -29.20
CA ALA A 134 7.70 5.33 -28.92
C ALA A 134 9.05 6.04 -28.83
N ILE A 135 9.45 6.39 -27.62
CA ILE A 135 10.78 6.90 -27.33
C ILE A 135 11.73 5.76 -27.66
N ASP A 136 12.57 5.95 -28.68
CA ASP A 136 13.74 5.09 -28.97
C ASP A 136 14.56 5.00 -27.69
N THR A 137 14.28 3.95 -26.91
CA THR A 137 14.91 3.76 -25.62
C THR A 137 16.27 3.15 -25.90
N PRO A 138 17.38 3.81 -25.52
CA PRO A 138 18.71 3.23 -25.70
C PRO A 138 18.75 1.88 -24.95
N PRO A 139 19.55 0.90 -25.44
CA PRO A 139 19.59 -0.46 -24.90
C PRO A 139 20.02 -0.56 -23.42
N THR A 140 20.37 0.57 -22.80
CA THR A 140 20.77 0.72 -21.40
C THR A 140 19.67 1.28 -20.48
N ALA A 141 18.50 1.66 -21.00
CA ALA A 141 17.39 2.13 -20.17
C ALA A 141 16.75 0.97 -19.39
N PRO A 142 16.31 1.19 -18.13
CA PRO A 142 15.50 0.19 -17.45
C PRO A 142 14.31 -0.18 -18.35
N PRO A 143 13.91 -1.46 -18.44
CA PRO A 143 12.84 -1.87 -19.33
C PRO A 143 11.62 -0.96 -19.08
N ALA A 144 11.06 -0.38 -20.14
CA ALA A 144 10.05 0.69 -20.06
C ALA A 144 8.85 0.36 -19.14
N LEU A 145 8.65 -0.94 -18.90
CA LEU A 145 7.68 -1.59 -18.02
C LEU A 145 7.92 -1.32 -16.51
N LEU A 146 9.11 -0.86 -16.09
CA LEU A 146 9.40 -0.51 -14.70
C LEU A 146 9.03 0.93 -14.35
N HIS A 147 8.95 1.83 -15.34
CA HIS A 147 8.68 3.25 -15.09
C HIS A 147 7.42 3.51 -14.25
N PRO A 148 6.27 2.84 -14.47
CA PRO A 148 5.09 3.06 -13.64
C PRO A 148 5.31 2.72 -12.17
N ALA A 149 6.02 1.62 -11.90
CA ALA A 149 6.36 1.21 -10.53
C ALA A 149 7.35 2.17 -9.88
N ILE A 150 8.35 2.66 -10.64
CA ILE A 150 9.31 3.66 -10.17
C ILE A 150 8.60 4.98 -9.85
N PHE A 151 7.76 5.48 -10.76
CA PHE A 151 7.00 6.71 -10.53
C PHE A 151 6.07 6.57 -9.34
N TYR A 152 5.34 5.46 -9.22
CA TYR A 152 4.49 5.23 -8.06
C TYR A 152 5.28 5.17 -6.75
N ALA A 153 6.46 4.54 -6.74
CA ALA A 153 7.27 4.42 -5.53
C ALA A 153 8.03 5.69 -5.13
N LEU A 154 8.37 6.56 -6.10
CA LEU A 154 9.22 7.73 -5.87
C LEU A 154 8.50 9.07 -5.91
N LEU A 155 7.28 9.15 -6.47
CA LEU A 155 6.55 10.40 -6.50
C LEU A 155 6.18 10.84 -5.08
N PHE A 156 6.28 12.16 -4.86
CA PHE A 156 6.00 12.77 -3.57
C PHE A 156 4.59 12.44 -3.08
N THR A 157 3.57 12.50 -3.94
CA THR A 157 2.17 12.28 -3.52
C THR A 157 1.94 10.88 -2.97
N PRO A 158 2.30 9.77 -3.67
CA PRO A 158 2.28 8.44 -3.08
C PRO A 158 3.08 8.38 -1.78
N VAL A 159 4.34 8.83 -1.76
CA VAL A 159 5.17 8.76 -0.55
C VAL A 159 4.50 9.49 0.63
N TYR A 160 3.97 10.68 0.40
CA TYR A 160 3.30 11.47 1.43
C TYR A 160 2.02 10.81 1.93
N THR A 161 1.16 10.32 1.03
CA THR A 161 -0.09 9.66 1.43
C THR A 161 0.17 8.36 2.17
N LEU A 162 1.19 7.59 1.79
CA LEU A 162 1.59 6.36 2.48
C LEU A 162 1.99 6.62 3.94
N LEU A 163 2.46 7.82 4.28
CA LEU A 163 2.97 8.10 5.63
C LEU A 163 1.87 8.35 6.66
N GLY A 164 0.71 8.87 6.24
CA GLY A 164 -0.33 9.32 7.19
C GLY A 164 -1.77 9.04 6.77
N TRP A 165 -2.01 8.54 5.55
CA TRP A 165 -3.36 8.35 5.00
C TRP A 165 -3.60 6.91 4.60
N PHE A 166 -4.88 6.54 4.48
CA PHE A 166 -5.29 5.17 4.20
C PHE A 166 -5.78 4.94 2.77
N GLU A 167 -5.43 5.85 1.86
CA GLU A 167 -5.78 5.79 0.43
C GLU A 167 -5.20 4.57 -0.29
N ALA A 168 -4.21 3.89 0.31
CA ALA A 168 -3.65 2.66 -0.24
C ALA A 168 -4.71 1.56 -0.40
N MET A 169 -5.69 1.48 0.51
CA MET A 169 -6.73 0.46 0.51
C MET A 169 -7.77 0.65 -0.61
N PRO A 170 -8.42 1.82 -0.79
CA PRO A 170 -9.30 2.04 -1.93
C PRO A 170 -8.56 1.94 -3.27
N LEU A 171 -7.31 2.44 -3.34
CA LEU A 171 -6.47 2.28 -4.52
C LEU A 171 -6.25 0.79 -4.87
N PHE A 172 -5.98 -0.06 -3.88
CA PHE A 172 -5.82 -1.49 -4.09
C PHE A 172 -7.07 -2.12 -4.70
N CYS A 173 -8.24 -1.84 -4.12
CA CYS A 173 -9.50 -2.36 -4.64
C CYS A 173 -9.76 -1.88 -6.08
N MET A 174 -9.45 -0.62 -6.40
CA MET A 174 -9.59 -0.06 -7.74
C MET A 174 -8.65 -0.74 -8.75
N LEU A 175 -7.37 -0.85 -8.42
CA LEU A 175 -6.37 -1.50 -9.27
C LEU A 175 -6.66 -2.99 -9.46
N TRP A 176 -7.13 -3.67 -8.42
CA TRP A 176 -7.49 -5.07 -8.50
C TRP A 176 -8.73 -5.27 -9.37
N GLY A 177 -9.76 -4.44 -9.21
CA GLY A 177 -10.93 -4.45 -10.10
C GLY A 177 -10.55 -4.22 -11.56
N LEU A 178 -9.65 -3.27 -11.83
CA LEU A 178 -9.13 -3.04 -13.19
C LEU A 178 -8.35 -4.25 -13.71
N ASP A 179 -7.51 -4.85 -12.89
CA ASP A 179 -6.74 -6.03 -13.28
C ASP A 179 -7.64 -7.23 -13.61
N LEU A 180 -8.73 -7.43 -12.87
CA LEU A 180 -9.74 -8.44 -13.16
C LEU A 180 -10.50 -8.13 -14.46
N LEU A 181 -10.90 -6.88 -14.68
CA LEU A 181 -11.59 -6.45 -15.90
C LEU A 181 -10.75 -6.71 -17.16
N LEU A 182 -9.44 -6.49 -17.07
CA LEU A 182 -8.49 -6.70 -18.16
C LEU A 182 -7.98 -8.14 -18.24
N SER A 183 -8.38 -9.02 -17.31
CA SER A 183 -8.05 -10.44 -17.39
C SER A 183 -8.99 -11.12 -18.39
N PRO A 184 -8.51 -12.11 -19.18
CA PRO A 184 -9.39 -12.90 -20.03
C PRO A 184 -10.50 -13.51 -19.18
N GLN A 185 -11.75 -13.28 -19.57
CA GLN A 185 -12.90 -13.95 -18.97
C GLN A 185 -12.81 -15.42 -19.37
N ILE A 186 -12.67 -16.30 -18.37
CA ILE A 186 -12.71 -17.76 -18.55
C ILE A 186 -14.16 -18.17 -18.78
#